data_AF-A0A7V9NP51-F1
#
_entry.id   AF-A0A7V9NP51-F1
#
_cell.length_a   1.000
_cell.length_b   1.000
_cell.length_c   1.000
_cell.angle_alpha   90.00
_cell.angle_beta   90.00
_cell.angle_gamma   90.00
#
_symmetry.space_group_name_H-M   'P 1'
#
loop_
_entity.id
_entity.type
_entity.pdbx_description
1 polymer ?
#
loop_
_entity_poly.entity_id
_entity_poly.type
_entity_poly.pdbx_seq_one_letter_code
_entity_poly.pdbx_strand_id
1 'polypeptide(L)'
;LYLVAFLATFTAPLVEEVIYRGILYSAFQKTFGVGLAILFVTIVFAAVHVPQYYPSYSTIFLICLLSLVLTLIRVWTGNLLPCIVLHTLFNGIQSLVLVLQSFLPQNSDSTPEPAAFIIHFIK
;
A
#
# COMPACT_ATOMS: atom_id res chain seq x y z
N LEU A 1 -14.52 -3.09 -10.47
CA LEU A 1 -13.10 -2.90 -10.86
C LEU A 1 -12.77 -1.43 -11.12
N TYR A 2 -13.25 -0.82 -12.20
CA TYR A 2 -12.84 0.55 -12.61
C TYR A 2 -13.11 1.63 -11.56
N LEU A 3 -14.28 1.60 -10.91
CA LEU A 3 -14.59 2.55 -9.82
C LEU A 3 -13.63 2.39 -8.64
N VAL A 4 -13.32 1.15 -8.25
CA VAL A 4 -12.38 0.87 -7.15
C VAL A 4 -10.98 1.35 -7.52
N ALA A 5 -10.51 1.09 -8.74
CA ALA A 5 -9.23 1.56 -9.25
C ALA A 5 -9.14 3.10 -9.24
N PHE A 6 -10.21 3.78 -9.66
CA PHE A 6 -10.28 5.25 -9.63
C PHE A 6 -10.21 5.79 -8.19
N LEU A 7 -11.05 5.27 -7.30
CA LEU A 7 -11.08 5.72 -5.90
C LEU A 7 -9.76 5.43 -5.17
N ALA A 8 -9.18 4.25 -5.39
CA ALA A 8 -7.90 3.85 -4.82
C ALA A 8 -6.72 4.68 -5.35
N THR A 9 -6.82 5.20 -6.58
CA THR A 9 -5.75 6.02 -7.18
C THR A 9 -5.83 7.48 -6.75
N PHE A 10 -7.02 8.10 -6.79
CA PHE A 10 -7.14 9.55 -6.61
C PHE A 10 -7.68 9.96 -5.25
N THR A 11 -8.75 9.28 -4.80
CA THR A 11 -9.46 9.68 -3.58
C THR A 11 -8.72 9.21 -2.34
N ALA A 12 -8.29 7.95 -2.31
CA ALA A 12 -7.61 7.37 -1.15
C ALA A 12 -6.31 8.11 -0.81
N PRO A 13 -5.35 8.33 -1.73
CA PRO A 13 -4.13 9.07 -1.42
C PRO A 13 -4.38 10.48 -0.91
N LEU A 14 -5.34 11.21 -1.50
CA LEU A 14 -5.68 12.55 -1.04
C LEU A 14 -6.17 12.55 0.42
N VAL A 15 -7.14 11.69 0.72
CA VAL A 15 -7.75 11.61 2.06
C VAL A 15 -6.72 11.10 3.08
N GLU A 16 -5.98 10.05 2.73
CA GLU A 16 -4.98 9.45 3.60
C GLU A 16 -3.84 10.42 3.91
N GLU A 17 -3.27 11.12 2.93
CA GLU A 17 -2.21 12.09 3.22
C GLU A 17 -2.69 13.23 4.13
N VAL A 18 -3.91 13.73 3.92
CA VAL A 18 -4.50 14.75 4.79
C VAL A 18 -4.67 14.24 6.22
N ILE A 19 -5.19 13.03 6.41
CA ILE A 19 -5.41 12.46 7.74
C ILE A 19 -4.08 12.12 8.42
N TYR A 20 -3.23 11.33 7.78
CA TYR A 20 -2.03 10.78 8.41
C TYR A 20 -0.90 11.79 8.52
N ARG A 21 -0.61 12.55 7.46
CA ARG A 21 0.54 13.47 7.38
C ARG A 21 0.14 14.91 7.64
N GLY A 22 -1.12 15.26 7.34
CA GLY A 22 -1.68 16.57 7.65
C GLY A 22 -2.07 16.70 9.12
N ILE A 23 -2.92 15.81 9.62
CA ILE A 23 -3.49 15.89 10.98
C ILE A 23 -2.65 15.10 11.99
N LEU A 24 -2.54 13.78 11.85
CA LEU A 24 -1.92 12.90 12.83
C LEU A 24 -0.45 13.23 13.08
N TYR A 25 0.36 13.26 12.00
CA TYR A 25 1.77 13.62 12.07
C TYR A 25 1.97 14.99 12.72
N SER A 26 1.23 16.01 12.28
CA SER A 26 1.39 17.37 12.81
C SER A 26 1.02 17.48 14.29
N ALA A 27 0.00 16.74 14.75
CA ALA A 27 -0.37 16.69 16.16
C ALA A 27 0.72 15.98 16.98
N PHE A 28 1.12 14.77 16.57
CA PHE A 28 2.12 13.99 17.29
C PHE A 28 3.50 14.66 17.29
N GLN A 29 3.91 15.29 16.19
CA GLN A 29 5.19 15.99 16.11
C GLN A 29 5.26 17.12 17.15
N LYS A 30 4.17 17.87 17.33
CA LYS A 30 4.11 18.98 18.30
C LYS A 30 4.21 18.51 19.75
N THR A 31 3.67 17.33 20.05
CA THR A 31 3.61 16.81 21.42
C THR A 31 4.80 15.94 21.80
N PHE A 32 5.27 15.09 20.88
CA PHE A 32 6.25 14.03 21.16
C PHE A 32 7.54 14.14 20.32
N GLY A 33 7.61 15.12 19.42
CA GLY A 33 8.74 15.32 18.52
C GLY A 33 8.69 14.48 17.24
N VAL A 34 9.63 14.76 16.34
CA VAL A 34 9.65 14.24 14.96
C VAL A 34 9.80 12.71 14.91
N GLY A 35 10.75 12.14 15.68
CA GLY A 35 11.05 10.71 15.63
C GLY A 35 9.86 9.82 16.05
N LEU A 36 9.20 10.16 17.16
CA LEU A 36 8.03 9.42 17.63
C LEU A 36 6.82 9.61 16.69
N ALA A 37 6.65 10.79 16.10
CA ALA A 37 5.61 11.02 15.12
C ALA A 37 5.79 10.17 13.85
N ILE A 38 7.03 10.04 13.34
CA ILE A 38 7.33 9.18 12.19
C ILE A 38 6.97 7.73 12.50
N LEU A 39 7.43 7.22 13.64
CA LEU A 39 7.18 5.83 14.04
C LEU A 39 5.68 5.56 14.20
N PHE A 40 4.98 6.43 14.93
CA PHE A 40 3.55 6.28 15.21
C PHE A 40 2.72 6.29 13.91
N VAL A 41 2.91 7.28 13.05
CA VAL A 41 2.16 7.38 11.79
C VAL A 41 2.43 6.18 10.88
N THR A 42 3.68 5.73 10.80
CA THR A 42 4.07 4.56 10.02
C THR A 42 3.37 3.29 10.50
N ILE A 43 3.37 3.05 11.82
CA ILE A 43 2.74 1.86 12.41
C ILE A 43 1.22 1.91 12.23
N VAL A 44 0.58 3.03 12.56
CA VAL A 44 -0.89 3.15 12.47
C VAL A 44 -1.34 2.98 11.02
N PHE A 45 -0.65 3.61 10.06
CA PHE A 45 -0.97 3.46 8.64
C PHE A 45 -0.87 2.00 8.20
N ALA A 46 0.23 1.31 8.53
CA ALA A 46 0.36 -0.11 8.16
C ALA A 46 -0.70 -0.99 8.85
N ALA A 47 -0.99 -0.74 10.13
CA ALA A 47 -1.90 -1.55 10.93
C ALA A 47 -3.34 -1.54 10.38
N VAL A 48 -3.86 -0.38 9.97
CA VAL A 48 -5.22 -0.31 9.40
C VAL A 48 -5.36 -1.04 8.07
N HIS A 49 -4.25 -1.27 7.36
CA HIS A 49 -4.22 -1.99 6.10
C HIS A 49 -4.03 -3.50 6.26
N VAL A 50 -3.66 -4.00 7.45
CA VAL A 50 -3.47 -5.44 7.69
C VAL A 50 -4.71 -6.27 7.30
N PRO A 51 -5.95 -5.90 7.70
CA PRO A 51 -7.14 -6.68 7.32
C PRO A 51 -7.38 -6.74 5.81
N GLN A 52 -6.92 -5.74 5.06
CA GLN A 52 -7.08 -5.67 3.60
C GLN A 52 -6.09 -6.56 2.85
N TYR A 53 -4.87 -6.75 3.38
CA TYR A 53 -3.79 -7.41 2.64
C TYR A 53 -3.32 -8.73 3.26
N TYR A 54 -3.83 -9.13 4.42
CA TYR A 54 -3.51 -10.43 5.02
C TYR A 54 -4.01 -11.59 4.11
N PRO A 55 -3.20 -12.66 3.90
CA PRO A 55 -1.92 -12.99 4.55
C PRO A 55 -0.66 -12.52 3.80
N SER A 56 -0.75 -11.59 2.85
CA SER A 56 0.40 -11.09 2.08
C SER A 56 1.33 -10.21 2.93
N TYR A 57 2.27 -10.84 3.64
CA TYR A 57 3.25 -10.13 4.47
C TYR A 57 4.15 -9.19 3.65
N SER A 58 4.48 -9.54 2.41
CA SER A 58 5.28 -8.70 1.52
C SER A 58 4.53 -7.40 1.17
N THR A 59 3.23 -7.47 0.89
CA THR A 59 2.42 -6.27 0.62
C THR A 59 2.30 -5.39 1.85
N ILE A 60 2.05 -5.97 3.04
CA ILE A 60 1.99 -5.23 4.30
C ILE A 60 3.33 -4.52 4.58
N PHE A 61 4.47 -5.20 4.33
CA PHE A 61 5.79 -4.60 4.47
C PHE A 61 5.99 -3.42 3.50
N LEU A 62 5.58 -3.56 2.24
CA LEU A 62 5.68 -2.48 1.24
C LEU A 62 4.81 -1.26 1.62
N ILE A 63 3.62 -1.47 2.18
CA ILE A 63 2.75 -0.40 2.67
C ILE A 63 3.36 0.32 3.88
N CYS A 64 3.97 -0.44 4.79
CA CYS A 64 4.74 0.13 5.90
C CYS A 64 5.90 1.01 5.38
N LEU A 65 6.65 0.51 4.40
CA LEU A 65 7.75 1.25 3.78
C LEU A 65 7.27 2.49 3.03
N LEU A 66 6.16 2.40 2.28
CA LEU A 66 5.52 3.55 1.65
C LEU A 66 5.20 4.62 2.70
N SER A 67 4.58 4.24 3.82
CA SER A 67 4.25 5.20 4.86
C SER A 67 5.47 5.86 5.48
N LEU A 68 6.53 5.09 5.73
CA LEU A 68 7.78 5.61 6.24
C LEU A 68 8.36 6.66 5.29
N VAL A 69 8.47 6.32 4.00
CA VAL A 69 9.04 7.21 2.97
C VAL A 69 8.22 8.50 2.84
N LEU A 70 6.90 8.40 2.73
CA LEU A 70 6.03 9.58 2.62
C LEU A 70 6.13 10.47 3.87
N THR A 71 6.22 9.87 5.04
CA THR A 71 6.37 10.64 6.29
C THR A 71 7.73 11.32 6.37
N LEU A 72 8.81 10.66 5.93
CA LEU A 72 10.14 11.28 5.82
C LEU A 72 10.16 12.45 4.82
N ILE A 73 9.47 12.31 3.69
CA ILE A 73 9.30 13.40 2.72
C ILE A 73 8.52 14.55 3.35
N ARG A 74 7.45 14.26 4.10
CA ARG A 74 6.70 15.28 4.84
C ARG A 74 7.55 16.03 5.86
N VAL A 75 8.44 15.32 6.56
CA VAL A 75 9.39 15.90 7.52
C VAL A 75 10.37 16.83 6.80
N TRP A 76 10.96 16.37 5.70
CA TRP A 76 11.99 17.11 4.96
C TRP A 76 11.42 18.32 4.22
N THR A 77 10.27 18.17 3.56
CA THR A 77 9.68 19.21 2.70
C THR A 77 8.76 20.18 3.43
N GLY A 78 8.21 19.79 4.59
CA GLY A 78 7.18 20.58 5.25
C GLY A 78 5.81 20.57 4.55
N ASN A 79 5.66 19.87 3.41
CA ASN A 79 4.51 20.00 2.50
C ASN A 79 3.82 18.65 2.25
N LEU A 80 2.50 18.67 2.08
CA LEU A 80 1.70 17.49 1.74
C LEU A 80 1.69 17.17 0.25
N LEU A 81 1.85 18.18 -0.61
CA LEU A 81 1.70 17.99 -2.06
C LEU A 81 2.66 16.93 -2.63
N PRO A 82 3.97 16.90 -2.29
CA PRO A 82 4.86 15.83 -2.75
C PRO A 82 4.41 14.44 -2.29
N CYS A 83 3.87 14.34 -1.07
CA CYS A 83 3.37 13.08 -0.52
C CYS A 83 2.13 12.61 -1.30
N ILE A 84 1.18 13.51 -1.57
CA ILE A 84 -0.04 13.21 -2.33
C ILE A 84 0.31 12.73 -3.73
N VAL A 85 1.22 13.43 -4.42
CA VAL A 85 1.64 13.07 -5.78
C VAL A 85 2.30 11.69 -5.79
N LEU A 86 3.28 11.44 -4.92
CA LEU A 86 3.97 10.16 -4.88
C LEU A 86 3.06 9.00 -4.51
N HIS A 87 2.16 9.21 -3.55
CA HIS A 87 1.20 8.20 -3.15
C HIS A 87 0.18 7.92 -4.28
N THR A 88 -0.31 8.96 -4.96
CA THR A 88 -1.18 8.82 -6.13
C THR A 88 -0.50 8.03 -7.25
N LEU A 89 0.78 8.31 -7.53
CA LEU A 89 1.56 7.56 -8.52
C LEU A 89 1.75 6.09 -8.12
N PHE A 90 2.08 5.84 -6.84
CA PHE A 90 2.24 4.47 -6.33
C PHE A 90 0.94 3.65 -6.44
N ASN A 91 -0.21 4.23 -6.08
CA ASN A 91 -1.50 3.56 -6.23
C ASN A 91 -1.95 3.49 -7.69
N GLY A 92 -1.61 4.48 -8.50
CA GLY A 92 -1.90 4.51 -9.94
C GLY A 92 -1.21 3.38 -10.70
N ILE A 93 0.05 3.10 -10.39
CA ILE A 93 0.78 1.95 -10.99
C ILE A 93 0.09 0.63 -10.62
N GLN A 94 -0.26 0.44 -9.34
CA GLN A 94 -0.96 -0.78 -8.90
C GLN A 94 -2.34 -0.93 -9.54
N SER A 95 -3.10 0.17 -9.60
CA SER A 95 -4.43 0.19 -10.21
C SER A 95 -4.37 -0.07 -11.72
N LEU A 96 -3.34 0.45 -12.40
CA LEU A 96 -3.09 0.15 -13.81
C LEU A 96 -2.81 -1.34 -14.02
N VAL A 97 -1.93 -1.94 -13.21
CA VAL A 97 -1.64 -3.38 -13.27
C VAL A 97 -2.91 -4.20 -13.05
N LEU A 98 -3.72 -3.86 -12.04
CA LEU A 98 -4.98 -4.53 -11.75
C LEU A 98 -5.97 -4.47 -12.92
N VAL A 99 -6.07 -3.31 -13.57
CA VAL A 99 -6.92 -3.12 -14.76
C VAL A 99 -6.36 -3.90 -15.96
N LEU A 100 -5.04 -3.86 -16.20
CA LEU A 100 -4.42 -4.63 -17.28
C LEU A 100 -4.62 -6.15 -17.11
N GLN A 101 -4.46 -6.66 -15.89
CA GLN A 101 -4.70 -8.06 -15.57
C GLN A 101 -6.14 -8.49 -15.87
N SER A 102 -7.11 -7.59 -15.77
CA SER A 102 -8.51 -7.90 -16.09
C SER A 102 -8.77 -8.16 -17.58
N PHE A 103 -7.84 -7.77 -18.46
CA PHE A 103 -7.92 -8.03 -19.90
C PHE A 103 -7.11 -9.26 -20.32
N LEU A 104 -6.27 -9.81 -19.44
CA LEU A 104 -5.53 -11.03 -19.73
C LEU A 104 -6.45 -12.25 -19.58
N PRO A 105 -6.41 -13.23 -20.51
CA PRO A 105 -7.14 -14.47 -20.34
C PRO A 105 -6.72 -15.15 -19.04
N GLN A 106 -7.66 -15.40 -18.14
CA GLN A 106 -7.40 -16.31 -17.04
C GLN A 106 -7.42 -17.72 -17.63
N ASN A 107 -6.25 -18.23 -18.02
CA ASN A 107 -6.13 -19.63 -18.40
C ASN A 107 -6.48 -20.47 -17.16
N SER A 108 -7.67 -21.06 -17.15
CA SER A 108 -8.11 -22.05 -16.16
C SER A 108 -7.29 -23.35 -16.22
N ASP A 109 -6.37 -23.47 -17.18
CA ASP A 109 -5.49 -24.60 -17.35
C ASP A 109 -4.18 -24.38 -16.60
N SER A 110 -4.25 -24.36 -15.27
CA SER A 110 -3.08 -24.80 -14.51
C SER A 110 -2.93 -26.29 -14.77
N THR A 111 -2.00 -26.62 -15.67
CA THR A 111 -1.32 -27.92 -15.70
C THR A 111 -1.11 -28.46 -14.27
N PRO A 112 -1.30 -29.77 -14.05
CA PRO A 112 -1.31 -30.38 -12.73
C PRO A 112 0.00 -30.10 -11.98
N GLU A 113 -0.12 -29.92 -10.66
CA GLU A 113 1.01 -29.71 -9.77
C GLU A 113 2.18 -30.66 -10.09
N PRO A 114 3.44 -30.20 -10.10
CA PRO A 114 4.61 -31.08 -10.05
C PRO A 114 4.54 -32.10 -8.89
N ALA A 115 3.77 -31.79 -7.83
CA ALA A 115 3.51 -32.68 -6.70
C ALA A 115 2.62 -33.88 -7.06
N ALA A 116 1.69 -33.75 -8.02
CA ALA A 116 0.84 -34.86 -8.47
C ALA A 116 1.65 -35.92 -9.23
N PHE A 117 2.69 -35.51 -9.96
CA PHE A 117 3.60 -36.43 -10.66
C PHE A 117 4.44 -37.27 -9.69
N ILE A 118 4.86 -36.68 -8.56
CA ILE A 118 5.65 -37.37 -7.52
C ILE A 118 4.80 -38.40 -6.77
N ILE A 119 3.53 -38.12 -6.50
CA ILE A 119 2.65 -39.05 -5.76
C ILE A 119 2.23 -40.27 -6.61
N HIS A 120 2.10 -40.12 -7.93
CA HIS A 120 1.80 -41.26 -8.81
C HIS A 120 2.99 -42.22 -8.97
N PHE A 121 4.24 -41.74 -8.88
CA PHE A 121 5.42 -42.59 -9.05
C PHE A 121 5.81 -43.37 -7.78
N ILE A 122 5.20 -43.06 -6.63
CA ILE A 122 5.48 -43.65 -5.31
C ILE A 122 4.40 -44.66 -4.88
N LYS A 123 3.33 -44.83 -5.65
CA LYS A 123 2.37 -45.94 -5.52
C LYS A 123 2.60 -46.97 -6.61
#